data_AF-A0A8S4QDZ2-F1
#
_entry.id   AF-A0A8S4QDZ2-F1
#
_cell.length_a   1.000
_cell.length_b   1.000
_cell.length_c   1.000
_cell.angle_alpha   90.00
_cell.angle_beta   90.00
_cell.angle_gamma   90.00
#
_symmetry.space_group_name_H-M   'P 1'
#
loop_
_entity.id
_entity.type
_entity.pdbx_description
1 polymer ?
#
loop_
_entity_poly.entity_id
_entity_poly.type
_entity_poly.pdbx_seq_one_letter_code
_entity_poly.pdbx_strand_id
1 'polypeptide(L)'
;VEAENYYSKCLSKLGTKLSKACKESVGSCADAWKHVAIEMEKRSEIHRNYSSALSEELVKPMKHVIDSQLKLRKKIEGNVDKMTRTLTDCRSAEAKSKRQSHAAARENEKLQDASLDIRFEPL
;
A
#
# COMPACT_ATOMS: atom_id res chain seq x y z
N VAL A 1 13.31 -11.46 -12.45
CA VAL A 1 13.14 -12.87 -11.97
C VAL A 1 12.96 -13.83 -13.14
N GLU A 2 11.91 -13.71 -13.96
CA GLU A 2 11.64 -14.70 -15.02
C GLU A 2 12.74 -14.77 -16.10
N ALA A 3 13.19 -13.63 -16.60
CA ALA A 3 14.30 -13.57 -17.57
C ALA A 3 15.60 -14.21 -17.03
N GLU A 4 15.95 -13.91 -15.78
CA GLU A 4 17.12 -14.48 -15.09
C GLU A 4 17.02 -16.00 -14.95
N ASN A 5 15.86 -16.51 -14.53
CA ASN A 5 15.61 -17.95 -14.45
C ASN A 5 15.65 -18.64 -15.81
N TYR A 6 15.11 -17.99 -16.84
CA TYR A 6 15.15 -18.52 -18.20
C TYR A 6 16.60 -18.61 -18.71
N TYR A 7 17.36 -17.53 -18.54
CA TYR A 7 18.74 -17.46 -18.99
C TYR A 7 19.65 -18.46 -18.26
N SER A 8 19.51 -18.58 -16.94
CA SER A 8 20.17 -19.62 -16.13
C SER A 8 19.92 -21.03 -16.70
N LYS A 9 18.65 -21.39 -16.95
CA LYS A 9 18.29 -22.70 -17.51
C LYS A 9 18.90 -22.95 -18.89
N CYS A 10 18.95 -21.93 -19.74
CA CYS A 10 19.57 -22.04 -21.06
C CYS A 10 21.09 -22.25 -20.96
N LEU A 11 21.76 -21.50 -20.08
CA LEU A 11 23.20 -21.65 -19.82
C LEU A 11 23.55 -23.05 -19.31
N SER A 12 22.82 -23.58 -18.34
CA SER A 12 23.06 -24.94 -17.84
C SER A 12 22.82 -26.01 -18.90
N LYS A 13 21.75 -25.88 -19.70
CA LYS A 13 21.51 -26.80 -20.82
C LYS A 13 22.66 -26.77 -21.84
N LEU A 14 23.19 -25.59 -22.15
CA LEU A 14 24.27 -25.42 -23.10
C LEU A 14 25.60 -25.94 -22.54
N GLY A 15 25.94 -25.60 -21.30
CA GLY A 15 27.12 -26.09 -20.59
C GLY A 15 27.16 -27.61 -20.54
N THR A 16 26.04 -28.24 -20.14
CA THR A 16 25.91 -29.70 -20.12
C THR A 16 26.07 -30.34 -21.50
N LYS A 17 25.49 -29.75 -22.56
CA LYS A 17 25.65 -30.25 -23.93
C LYS A 17 27.10 -30.13 -24.42
N LEU A 18 27.75 -29.00 -24.16
CA LEU A 18 29.13 -28.74 -24.54
C LEU A 18 30.10 -29.67 -23.80
N SER A 19 29.91 -29.84 -22.48
CA SER A 19 30.71 -30.76 -21.66
C SER A 19 30.65 -32.20 -22.20
N LYS A 20 29.44 -32.66 -22.59
CA LYS A 20 29.27 -33.98 -23.23
C LYS A 20 29.98 -34.08 -24.57
N ALA A 21 29.88 -33.06 -25.42
CA ALA A 21 30.54 -33.03 -26.73
C ALA A 21 32.08 -33.11 -26.62
N CYS A 22 32.65 -32.51 -25.57
CA CYS A 22 34.10 -32.52 -25.35
C CYS A 22 34.61 -33.75 -24.57
N LYS A 23 33.74 -34.67 -24.14
CA LYS A 23 34.08 -35.76 -23.20
C LYS A 23 35.18 -36.69 -23.73
N GLU A 24 35.13 -37.05 -25.01
CA GLU A 24 36.07 -37.97 -25.66
C GLU A 24 37.16 -37.23 -26.44
N SER A 25 37.10 -35.89 -26.46
CA SER A 25 38.06 -35.05 -27.17
C SER A 25 39.30 -34.76 -26.30
N VAL A 26 40.47 -34.83 -26.93
CA VAL A 26 41.78 -34.66 -26.30
C VAL A 26 42.55 -33.51 -26.95
N GLY A 27 43.38 -32.82 -26.17
CA GLY A 27 44.21 -31.72 -26.63
C GLY A 27 43.72 -30.34 -26.16
N SER A 28 44.59 -29.34 -26.31
CA SER A 28 44.40 -28.00 -25.74
C SER A 28 43.10 -27.31 -26.18
N CYS A 29 42.66 -27.53 -27.42
CA CYS A 29 41.39 -27.00 -27.92
C CYS A 29 40.18 -27.61 -27.20
N ALA A 30 40.18 -28.94 -26.99
CA ALA A 30 39.13 -29.63 -26.26
C ALA A 30 39.06 -29.16 -24.81
N ASP A 31 40.21 -28.93 -24.18
CA ASP A 31 40.28 -28.45 -22.80
C ASP A 31 39.80 -27.01 -22.67
N ALA A 32 40.07 -26.13 -23.65
CA ALA A 32 39.49 -24.79 -23.69
C ALA A 32 37.95 -24.82 -23.73
N TRP A 33 37.37 -25.70 -24.55
CA TRP A 33 35.91 -25.87 -24.60
C TRP A 33 35.31 -26.45 -23.32
N LYS A 34 36.01 -27.37 -22.64
CA LYS A 34 35.60 -27.85 -21.30
C LYS A 34 35.54 -26.70 -20.29
N HIS A 35 36.52 -25.79 -20.31
CA HIS A 35 36.49 -24.59 -19.44
C HIS A 35 35.30 -23.68 -19.76
N VAL A 36 34.99 -23.47 -21.05
CA VAL A 36 33.79 -22.71 -21.44
C VAL A 36 32.51 -23.35 -20.90
N ALA A 37 32.40 -24.68 -20.97
CA ALA A 37 31.25 -25.40 -20.41
C ALA A 37 31.12 -25.20 -18.89
N ILE A 38 32.24 -25.25 -18.15
CA ILE A 38 32.26 -25.00 -16.70
C ILE A 38 31.84 -23.57 -16.38
N GLU A 39 32.35 -22.58 -17.11
CA GLU A 39 31.96 -21.18 -16.92
C GLU A 39 30.48 -20.93 -17.24
N MET A 40 29.90 -21.65 -18.20
CA MET A 40 28.45 -21.61 -18.45
C MET A 40 27.64 -22.11 -17.25
N GLU A 41 28.02 -23.23 -16.63
CA GLU A 41 27.33 -23.76 -15.44
C GLU A 41 27.47 -22.81 -14.25
N LYS A 42 28.67 -22.25 -14.04
CA LYS A 42 28.92 -21.27 -12.98
C LYS A 42 28.08 -20.00 -13.17
N ARG A 43 28.01 -19.46 -14.39
CA ARG A 43 27.14 -18.31 -14.69
C ARG A 43 25.67 -18.66 -14.52
N SER A 44 25.25 -19.85 -14.94
CA SER A 44 23.87 -20.34 -14.69
C SER A 44 23.52 -20.27 -13.21
N GLU A 45 24.42 -20.71 -12.32
CA GLU A 45 24.20 -20.64 -10.88
C GLU A 45 24.09 -19.21 -10.36
N ILE A 46 24.95 -18.30 -10.82
CA ILE A 46 24.88 -16.87 -10.47
C ILE A 46 23.52 -16.28 -10.83
N HIS A 47 23.05 -16.50 -12.06
CA HIS A 47 21.74 -16.01 -12.53
C HIS A 47 20.58 -16.61 -11.72
N ARG A 48 20.66 -17.90 -11.36
CA ARG A 48 19.66 -18.55 -10.50
C ARG A 48 19.61 -17.92 -9.11
N ASN A 49 20.77 -17.73 -8.48
CA ASN A 49 20.87 -17.15 -7.15
C ASN A 49 20.39 -15.69 -7.16
N TYR A 50 20.78 -14.92 -8.18
CA TYR A 50 20.32 -13.54 -8.34
C TYR A 50 18.80 -13.45 -8.54
N SER A 51 18.22 -14.33 -9.35
CA SER A 51 16.77 -14.44 -9.53
C SER A 51 16.05 -14.75 -8.21
N SER A 52 16.60 -15.66 -7.41
CA SER A 52 16.08 -15.99 -6.08
C SER A 52 16.14 -14.79 -5.14
N ALA A 53 17.28 -14.11 -5.06
CA ALA A 53 17.45 -12.92 -4.24
C ALA A 53 16.47 -11.80 -4.65
N LEU A 54 16.32 -11.54 -5.95
CA LEU A 54 15.32 -10.59 -6.46
C LEU A 54 13.89 -10.97 -6.02
N SER A 55 13.54 -12.25 -6.03
CA SER A 55 12.21 -12.69 -5.59
C SER A 55 12.01 -12.51 -4.08
N GLU A 56 12.94 -13.01 -3.28
CA GLU A 56 12.82 -13.09 -1.82
C GLU A 56 13.08 -11.76 -1.12
N GLU A 57 14.07 -11.00 -1.58
CA GLU A 57 14.56 -9.80 -0.90
C GLU A 57 13.95 -8.51 -1.46
N LEU A 58 13.41 -8.54 -2.68
CA LEU A 58 12.82 -7.36 -3.32
C LEU A 58 11.32 -7.54 -3.59
N VAL A 59 10.95 -8.50 -4.45
CA VAL A 59 9.56 -8.62 -4.91
C VAL A 59 8.59 -8.92 -3.76
N LYS A 60 8.90 -9.90 -2.91
CA LYS A 60 8.05 -10.26 -1.77
C LYS A 60 7.92 -9.12 -0.75
N PRO A 61 9.01 -8.48 -0.27
CA PRO A 61 8.91 -7.33 0.63
C PRO A 61 8.13 -6.16 0.03
N MET A 62 8.34 -5.82 -1.24
CA MET A 62 7.57 -4.75 -1.89
C MET A 62 6.07 -5.06 -1.91
N LYS A 63 5.69 -6.30 -2.24
CA LYS A 63 4.29 -6.73 -2.20
C LYS A 63 3.71 -6.61 -0.79
N HIS A 64 4.46 -7.03 0.23
CA HIS A 64 4.05 -6.89 1.63
C HIS A 64 3.81 -5.42 2.04
N VAL A 65 4.71 -4.51 1.62
CA VAL A 65 4.55 -3.07 1.87
C VAL A 65 3.29 -2.54 1.20
N ILE A 66 3.04 -2.90 -0.07
CA ILE A 66 1.84 -2.47 -0.81
C ILE A 66 0.57 -2.93 -0.11
N ASP A 67 0.49 -4.20 0.27
CA ASP A 67 -0.68 -4.78 0.95
C ASP A 67 -0.92 -4.11 2.32
N SER A 68 0.15 -3.82 3.05
CA SER A 68 0.10 -3.14 4.34
C SER A 68 -0.38 -1.70 4.21
N GLN A 69 0.14 -0.96 3.22
CA GLN A 69 -0.27 0.41 2.92
C GLN A 69 -1.74 0.47 2.49
N LEU A 70 -2.20 -0.47 1.68
CA LEU A 70 -3.61 -0.55 1.27
C LEU A 70 -4.54 -0.75 2.47
N LYS A 71 -4.17 -1.63 3.41
CA LYS A 71 -4.94 -1.85 4.66
C LYS A 71 -4.96 -0.60 5.53
N LEU A 72 -3.81 0.05 5.70
CA LEU A 72 -3.68 1.27 6.49
C LEU A 72 -4.54 2.40 5.89
N ARG A 73 -4.48 2.58 4.57
CA ARG A 73 -5.29 3.57 3.85
C ARG A 73 -6.79 3.38 4.10
N LYS A 74 -7.30 2.17 3.93
CA LYS A 74 -8.72 1.87 4.20
C LYS A 74 -9.13 2.19 5.64
N LYS A 75 -8.25 1.91 6.61
CA LYS A 75 -8.49 2.25 8.02
C LYS A 75 -8.55 3.76 8.25
N ILE A 76 -7.65 4.51 7.62
CA ILE A 76 -7.61 5.98 7.71
C ILE A 76 -8.88 6.56 7.07
N GLU A 77 -9.22 6.15 5.86
CA GLU A 77 -10.43 6.58 5.15
C GLU A 77 -11.68 6.33 6.00
N GLY A 78 -11.83 5.13 6.58
CA GLY A 78 -12.95 4.81 7.47
C GLY A 78 -12.99 5.66 8.76
N ASN A 79 -11.85 6.07 9.30
CA ASN A 79 -11.80 6.97 10.45
C ASN A 79 -12.20 8.40 10.08
N VAL A 80 -11.76 8.89 8.91
CA VAL A 80 -12.15 10.20 8.37
C VAL A 80 -13.65 10.25 8.12
N ASP A 81 -14.24 9.23 7.52
CA ASP A 81 -15.69 9.14 7.29
C ASP A 81 -16.47 9.19 8.60
N LYS A 82 -16.04 8.43 9.62
CA LYS A 82 -16.67 8.44 10.95
C LYS A 82 -16.59 9.82 11.59
N MET A 83 -15.40 10.43 11.61
CA MET A 83 -15.21 11.76 12.20
C MET A 83 -16.05 12.82 11.48
N THR A 84 -16.13 12.73 10.16
CA THR A 84 -16.93 13.65 9.34
C THR A 84 -18.41 13.55 9.65
N ARG A 85 -18.94 12.33 9.83
CA ARG A 85 -20.33 12.12 10.28
C ARG A 85 -20.57 12.71 11.66
N THR A 86 -19.74 12.37 12.64
CA THR A 86 -19.85 12.91 14.01
C THR A 86 -19.82 14.44 14.01
N LEU A 87 -18.90 15.06 13.28
CA LEU A 87 -18.82 16.51 13.17
C LEU A 87 -20.08 17.12 12.56
N THR A 88 -20.65 16.48 11.54
CA THR A 88 -21.89 16.92 10.89
C THR A 88 -23.08 16.86 11.84
N ASP A 89 -23.18 15.79 12.64
CA ASP A 89 -24.23 15.63 13.65
C ASP A 89 -24.09 16.70 14.76
N CYS A 90 -22.88 16.94 15.26
CA CYS A 90 -22.60 17.99 16.23
C CYS A 90 -22.99 19.38 15.71
N ARG A 91 -22.61 19.72 14.48
CA ARG A 91 -22.97 21.00 13.84
C ARG A 91 -24.48 21.15 13.67
N SER A 92 -25.17 20.06 13.33
CA SER A 92 -26.63 20.05 13.20
C SER A 92 -27.31 20.28 14.55
N ALA A 93 -26.82 19.63 15.61
CA ALA A 93 -27.30 19.84 16.98
C ALA A 93 -27.04 21.27 17.48
N GLU A 94 -25.85 21.81 17.22
CA GLU A 94 -25.48 23.19 17.55
C GLU A 94 -26.41 24.19 16.84
N ALA A 95 -26.63 24.04 15.54
CA ALA A 95 -27.52 24.91 14.77
C ALA A 95 -28.96 24.86 15.30
N LYS A 96 -29.46 23.68 15.68
CA LYS A 96 -30.79 23.53 16.29
C LYS A 96 -30.86 24.22 17.66
N SER A 97 -29.89 23.96 18.53
CA SER A 97 -29.82 24.57 19.87
C SER A 97 -29.75 26.10 19.80
N LYS A 98 -28.91 26.64 18.89
CA LYS A 98 -28.81 28.08 18.65
C LYS A 98 -30.15 28.70 18.23
N ARG A 99 -30.87 28.07 17.30
CA ARG A 99 -32.21 28.53 16.88
C ARG A 99 -33.20 28.53 18.04
N GLN A 100 -33.21 27.47 18.83
CA GLN A 100 -34.08 27.33 20.00
C GLN A 100 -33.77 28.40 21.06
N SER A 101 -32.50 28.63 21.36
CA SER A 101 -32.07 29.66 22.31
C SER A 101 -32.51 31.07 21.87
N HIS A 102 -32.31 31.43 20.60
CA HIS A 102 -32.78 32.71 20.08
C HIS A 102 -34.30 32.85 20.11
N ALA A 103 -35.05 31.77 19.85
CA ALA A 103 -36.50 31.78 19.95
C ALA A 103 -36.97 32.00 21.40
N ALA A 104 -36.38 31.26 22.35
CA ALA A 104 -36.69 31.39 23.77
C ALA A 104 -36.35 32.78 24.32
N ALA A 105 -35.23 33.37 23.91
CA ALA A 105 -34.86 34.74 24.28
C ALA A 105 -35.91 35.77 23.84
N ARG A 106 -36.35 35.71 22.56
CA ARG A 106 -37.38 36.62 22.05
C ARG A 106 -38.72 36.46 22.74
N GLU A 107 -39.14 35.22 23.04
CA GLU A 107 -40.39 34.99 23.78
C GLU A 107 -40.31 35.52 25.22
N ASN A 108 -39.14 35.40 25.87
CA ASN A 108 -38.92 35.97 27.19
C ASN A 108 -38.99 37.51 27.17
N GLU A 109 -38.33 38.15 26.19
CA GLU A 109 -38.42 39.62 25.99
C GLU A 109 -39.88 40.08 25.84
N LYS A 110 -40.67 39.43 24.97
CA LYS A 110 -42.10 39.74 24.80
C LYS A 110 -42.92 39.61 26.10
N LEU A 111 -42.66 38.55 26.88
CA LEU A 111 -43.36 38.34 28.15
C LEU A 111 -42.98 39.40 29.18
N GLN A 112 -41.72 39.84 29.20
CA GLN A 112 -41.27 40.93 30.06
C GLN A 112 -41.93 42.26 29.67
N ASP A 113 -41.96 42.60 28.39
CA ASP A 113 -42.61 43.81 27.87
C ASP A 113 -44.11 43.82 28.22
N ALA A 114 -44.84 42.74 27.92
CA ALA A 114 -46.25 42.63 28.26
C ALA A 114 -46.51 42.76 29.77
N SER A 115 -45.61 42.22 30.61
CA SER A 115 -45.70 42.35 32.06
C SER A 115 -45.41 43.78 32.55
N LEU A 116 -44.57 44.53 31.84
CA LEU A 116 -44.33 45.95 32.12
C LEU A 116 -45.56 46.78 31.75
N ASP A 117 -46.17 46.56 30.58
CA ASP A 117 -47.37 47.28 30.15
C ASP A 117 -48.54 47.12 31.13
N ILE A 118 -48.78 45.91 31.63
CA ILE A 118 -49.81 45.65 32.66
C ILE A 118 -49.54 46.44 33.96
N ARG A 119 -48.28 46.71 34.31
CA ARG A 119 -47.92 47.49 35.50
C ARG A 119 -48.09 49.01 35.32
N PHE A 120 -48.21 49.49 34.08
CA PHE A 120 -48.32 50.92 33.76
C PHE A 120 -49.72 51.35 33.26
N GLU A 121 -50.68 50.43 33.11
CA GLU A 121 -52.08 50.77 32.86
C GLU A 121 -52.71 51.45 34.10
N PRO A 122 -53.22 52.69 33.99
CA PRO A 122 -53.96 53.33 35.07
C PRO A 122 -55.38 52.75 35.19
N LEU A 123 -55.81 52.54 36.44
CA LEU A 123 -57.16 52.08 36.83
C LEU A 123 -58.30 52.91 36.22
#